data_AF-A0A7Y5J4M2-F1
#
_entry.id   AF-A0A7Y5J4M2-F1
#
_cell.length_a   1.000
_cell.length_b   1.000
_cell.length_c   1.000
_cell.angle_alpha   90.00
_cell.angle_beta   90.00
_cell.angle_gamma   90.00
#
_symmetry.space_group_name_H-M   'P 1'
#
loop_
_entity.id
_entity.type
_entity.pdbx_description
1 polymer ?
#
loop_
_entity_poly.entity_id
_entity_poly.type
_entity_poly.pdbx_seq_one_letter_code
_entity_poly.pdbx_strand_id
1 'polypeptide(L)'
;MQLQAGEQCSNDLAIVSFQCSAFNGPGKQIQVLVSPKTEVSLQQISIDFEYDYTPAQSIFCNGFQSWSESREYTPAERIPTLRWFARPFMKYYGDAHFQEIPRKKGCFHSWTYSYVRPQTGHLFFLGSLNEANG
;
A
#
# COMPACT_ATOMS: atom_id res chain seq x y z
N MET A 1 12.39 6.49 -11.44
CA MET A 1 12.39 7.95 -11.22
C MET A 1 11.97 8.15 -9.77
N GLN A 2 12.70 8.94 -8.99
CA GLN A 2 12.38 9.24 -7.58
C GLN A 2 12.04 10.73 -7.48
N LEU A 3 11.00 11.08 -6.72
CA LEU A 3 10.48 12.44 -6.56
C LEU A 3 10.20 12.73 -5.08
N GLN A 4 10.48 13.95 -4.65
CA GLN A 4 10.15 14.46 -3.33
C GLN A 4 8.90 15.36 -3.36
N ALA A 5 8.36 15.67 -2.17
CA ALA A 5 7.24 16.58 -1.95
C ALA A 5 7.42 17.93 -2.66
N GLY A 6 6.50 18.23 -3.59
CA GLY A 6 6.49 19.49 -4.34
C GLY A 6 7.32 19.47 -5.62
N GLU A 7 7.93 18.33 -5.96
CA GLU A 7 8.70 18.19 -7.19
C GLU A 7 7.82 17.75 -8.37
N GLN A 8 8.26 18.17 -9.55
CA GLN A 8 7.75 17.68 -10.82
C GLN A 8 8.94 17.20 -11.65
N CYS A 9 8.76 16.05 -12.28
CA CYS A 9 9.69 15.57 -13.29
C CYS A 9 8.99 15.44 -14.63
N SER A 10 9.79 15.59 -15.68
CA SER A 10 9.33 15.55 -17.06
C SER A 10 10.36 14.75 -17.83
N ASN A 11 9.91 13.75 -18.59
CA ASN A 11 10.71 13.05 -19.58
C ASN A 11 9.96 13.03 -20.92
N ASP A 12 10.46 12.30 -21.91
CA ASP A 12 9.86 12.25 -23.24
C ASP A 12 8.48 11.55 -23.25
N LEU A 13 8.19 10.71 -22.25
CA LEU A 13 6.98 9.90 -22.17
C LEU A 13 5.85 10.62 -21.43
N ALA A 14 6.15 11.25 -20.29
CA ALA A 14 5.15 11.82 -19.39
C ALA A 14 5.72 12.95 -18.52
N ILE A 15 4.79 13.71 -17.94
CA ILE A 15 5.05 14.61 -16.82
C ILE A 15 4.45 13.95 -15.59
N VAL A 16 5.23 13.85 -14.51
CA VAL A 16 4.76 13.36 -13.21
C VAL A 16 4.98 14.44 -12.17
N SER A 17 3.93 14.81 -11.46
CA SER A 17 4.01 15.74 -10.34
C SER A 17 3.58 15.06 -9.03
N PHE A 18 4.28 15.40 -7.96
CA PHE A 18 4.03 14.88 -6.63
C PHE A 18 3.70 16.03 -5.68
N GLN A 19 2.48 16.04 -5.17
CA GLN A 19 1.97 17.09 -4.30
C GLN A 19 1.61 16.50 -2.93
N CYS A 20 1.96 17.24 -1.88
CA CYS A 20 1.55 16.93 -0.52
C CYS A 20 0.84 18.14 0.05
N SER A 21 -0.42 17.98 0.44
CA SER A 21 -1.26 19.02 1.03
C SER A 21 -1.74 18.61 2.42
N ALA A 22 -2.20 19.59 3.21
CA ALA A 22 -2.91 19.30 4.44
C ALA A 22 -4.25 18.61 4.11
N PHE A 23 -4.59 17.57 4.87
CA PHE A 23 -5.93 16.98 4.78
C PHE A 23 -6.93 17.82 5.58
N ASN A 24 -8.23 17.71 5.30
CA ASN A 24 -9.27 18.36 6.09
C ASN A 24 -9.39 17.68 7.48
N GLY A 25 -8.44 17.97 8.37
CA GLY A 25 -8.26 17.32 9.68
C GLY A 25 -6.79 17.05 10.00
N PRO A 26 -6.50 16.23 11.04
CA PRO A 26 -5.14 15.77 11.30
C PRO A 26 -4.70 14.82 10.18
N GLY A 27 -3.64 15.18 9.46
CA GLY A 27 -3.07 14.33 8.41
C GLY A 27 -2.57 15.10 7.21
N LYS A 28 -2.09 14.35 6.22
CA LYS A 28 -1.61 14.86 4.95
C LYS A 28 -2.25 14.07 3.83
N GLN A 29 -2.57 14.74 2.73
CA GLN A 29 -2.99 14.12 1.50
C GLN A 29 -1.82 14.15 0.52
N ILE A 30 -1.58 13.02 -0.12
CA ILE A 30 -0.57 12.88 -1.18
C ILE A 30 -1.32 12.70 -2.50
N GLN A 31 -0.90 13.44 -3.51
CA GLN A 31 -1.44 13.33 -4.86
C GLN A 31 -0.29 13.16 -5.85
N VAL A 32 -0.39 12.11 -6.67
CA VAL A 32 0.48 11.88 -7.82
C VAL A 32 -0.35 12.14 -9.07
N LEU A 33 0.08 13.10 -9.89
CA LEU A 33 -0.55 13.34 -11.19
C LEU A 33 0.40 12.91 -12.30
N VAL A 34 -0.05 11.99 -13.14
CA VAL A 34 0.67 11.51 -14.32
C VAL A 34 -0.03 12.06 -15.57
N SER A 35 0.65 12.93 -16.30
CA SER A 35 0.19 13.50 -17.56
C SER A 35 1.01 12.94 -18.72
N PRO A 36 0.47 11.97 -19.48
CA PRO A 36 1.18 11.36 -20.59
C PRO A 36 1.36 12.36 -21.75
N LYS A 37 2.54 12.37 -22.36
CA LYS A 37 2.83 13.15 -23.59
C LYS A 37 2.63 12.33 -24.86
N THR A 38 2.69 11.00 -24.70
CA THR A 38 2.54 10.00 -25.76
C THR A 38 1.70 8.83 -25.21
N GLU A 39 1.35 7.89 -26.07
CA GLU A 39 0.69 6.67 -25.61
C GLU A 39 1.64 5.87 -24.70
N VAL A 40 1.21 5.67 -23.45
CA VAL A 40 1.98 4.97 -22.42
C VAL A 40 1.07 4.04 -21.64
N SER A 41 1.64 2.93 -21.16
CA SER A 41 0.96 2.03 -20.24
C SER A 41 1.53 2.20 -18.83
N LEU A 42 0.66 2.52 -17.87
CA LEU A 42 1.05 2.63 -16.47
C LEU A 42 1.16 1.23 -15.86
N GLN A 43 2.38 0.80 -15.55
CA GLN A 43 2.64 -0.52 -14.98
C GLN A 43 2.53 -0.53 -13.45
N GLN A 44 3.16 0.45 -12.79
CA GLN A 44 3.18 0.54 -11.32
C GLN A 44 3.47 1.97 -10.87
N ILE A 45 2.82 2.40 -9.79
CA ILE A 45 3.18 3.58 -8.99
C ILE A 45 3.37 3.10 -7.55
N SER A 46 4.48 3.51 -6.93
CA SER A 46 4.72 3.27 -5.51
C SER A 46 5.15 4.56 -4.83
N ILE A 47 4.76 4.69 -3.55
CA ILE A 47 5.24 5.71 -2.65
C ILE A 47 5.86 4.97 -1.48
N ASP A 48 7.17 5.17 -1.31
CA ASP A 48 7.95 4.54 -0.26
C ASP A 48 8.25 5.56 0.84
N PHE A 49 8.06 5.16 2.08
CA PHE A 49 8.40 5.97 3.25
C PHE A 49 8.96 5.07 4.35
N GLU A 50 9.85 5.62 5.15
CA GLU A 50 10.42 4.94 6.31
C GLU A 50 9.48 5.08 7.50
N TYR A 51 9.30 3.99 8.24
CA TYR A 51 8.53 3.96 9.47
C TYR A 51 9.23 3.05 10.48
N ASP A 52 9.54 3.60 11.66
CA ASP A 52 10.21 2.86 12.73
C ASP A 52 9.20 2.03 13.53
N TYR A 53 9.07 0.76 13.18
CA TYR A 53 8.22 -0.18 13.90
C TYR A 53 8.83 -0.63 15.22
N THR A 54 8.01 -0.65 16.27
CA THR A 54 8.34 -1.20 17.59
C THR A 54 7.60 -2.53 17.81
N PRO A 55 8.17 -3.50 18.55
CA PRO A 55 7.51 -4.78 18.81
C PRO A 55 6.15 -4.68 19.53
N ALA A 56 5.91 -3.55 20.18
CA ALA A 56 4.70 -3.23 20.93
C ALA A 56 3.53 -2.75 20.05
N GLN A 57 3.80 -2.41 18.79
CA GLN A 57 2.80 -1.93 17.84
C GLN A 57 2.10 -3.09 17.14
N SER A 58 0.88 -2.80 16.68
CA SER A 58 0.15 -3.64 15.74
C SER A 58 0.05 -2.98 14.38
N ILE A 59 0.08 -3.76 13.32
CA ILE A 59 -0.09 -3.35 11.93
C ILE A 59 -1.38 -3.98 11.42
N PHE A 60 -2.36 -3.16 11.06
CA PHE A 60 -3.60 -3.66 10.46
C PHE A 60 -3.42 -3.88 8.96
N CYS A 61 -3.69 -5.10 8.52
CA CYS A 61 -3.73 -5.46 7.12
C CYS A 61 -5.17 -5.75 6.73
N ASN A 62 -5.71 -4.92 5.83
CA ASN A 62 -7.00 -5.12 5.21
C ASN A 62 -6.89 -6.15 4.08
N GLY A 63 -7.79 -7.12 4.10
CA GLY A 63 -7.90 -8.18 3.10
C GLY A 63 -8.39 -7.68 1.74
N PHE A 64 -8.07 -8.45 0.70
CA PHE A 64 -8.36 -8.11 -0.70
C PHE A 64 -9.85 -8.13 -1.06
N GLN A 65 -10.63 -9.01 -0.43
CA GLN A 65 -12.04 -9.26 -0.72
C GLN A 65 -12.84 -9.45 0.57
N SER A 66 -14.17 -9.47 0.47
CA SER A 66 -15.08 -9.64 1.61
C SER A 66 -14.83 -10.89 2.46
N TRP A 67 -14.31 -11.97 1.87
CA TRP A 67 -13.94 -13.21 2.56
C TRP A 67 -12.43 -13.32 2.87
N SER A 68 -11.65 -12.27 2.59
CA SER A 68 -10.23 -12.23 2.94
C SER A 68 -10.09 -11.80 4.39
N GLU A 69 -9.10 -12.37 5.08
CA GLU A 69 -8.82 -12.00 6.47
C GLU A 69 -8.32 -10.54 6.54
N SER A 70 -9.03 -9.72 7.31
CA SER A 70 -8.56 -8.39 7.74
C SER A 70 -8.26 -8.45 9.23
N ARG A 71 -7.00 -8.26 9.61
CA ARG A 71 -6.61 -8.28 11.03
C ARG A 71 -5.35 -7.49 11.33
N GLU A 72 -5.11 -7.32 12.61
CA GLU A 72 -3.85 -6.81 13.12
C GLU A 72 -2.79 -7.90 13.25
N TYR A 73 -1.55 -7.51 12.97
CA TYR A 73 -0.34 -8.30 13.06
C TYR A 73 0.71 -7.56 13.89
N THR A 74 1.46 -8.28 14.70
CA THR A 74 2.70 -7.77 15.28
C THR A 74 3.81 -7.71 14.21
N PRO A 75 4.83 -6.83 14.34
CA PRO A 75 5.93 -6.76 13.36
C PRO A 75 6.70 -8.07 13.16
N ALA A 76 6.64 -8.97 14.13
CA ALA A 76 7.28 -10.29 14.09
C ALA A 76 6.40 -11.38 13.48
N GLU A 77 5.14 -11.12 13.13
CA GLU A 77 4.27 -12.11 12.51
C GLU A 77 4.52 -12.29 11.00
N ARG A 78 3.73 -13.17 10.41
CA ARG A 78 3.66 -13.41 8.97
C ARG A 78 2.19 -13.56 8.58
N ILE A 79 1.80 -12.97 7.46
CA ILE A 79 0.50 -13.23 6.84
C ILE A 79 0.45 -14.70 6.37
N PRO A 80 -0.50 -15.52 6.84
CA PRO A 80 -0.64 -16.90 6.40
C PRO A 80 -0.78 -17.00 4.88
N THR A 81 -0.10 -17.97 4.29
CA THR A 81 -0.22 -18.25 2.85
C THR A 81 -1.19 -19.39 2.61
N LEU A 82 -1.86 -19.34 1.46
CA LEU A 82 -2.69 -20.44 0.98
C LEU A 82 -1.85 -21.73 0.94
N ARG A 83 -2.40 -22.81 1.52
CA ARG A 83 -1.72 -24.11 1.58
C ARG A 83 -1.44 -24.64 0.17
N TRP A 84 -0.33 -25.35 -0.01
CA TRP A 84 0.16 -25.78 -1.33
C TRP A 84 -0.88 -26.57 -2.15
N PHE A 85 -1.67 -27.44 -1.51
CA PHE A 85 -2.70 -28.25 -2.17
C PHE A 85 -3.96 -27.44 -2.54
N ALA A 86 -4.24 -26.37 -1.80
CA ALA A 86 -5.35 -25.46 -2.07
C ALA A 86 -5.01 -24.45 -3.18
N ARG A 87 -3.73 -24.19 -3.39
CA ARG A 87 -3.24 -23.14 -4.29
C ARG A 87 -3.68 -23.29 -5.76
N PRO A 88 -3.66 -24.47 -6.39
CA PRO A 88 -4.08 -24.61 -7.79
C PRO A 88 -5.53 -24.18 -8.04
N PHE A 89 -6.41 -24.41 -7.06
CA PHE A 89 -7.85 -24.17 -7.19
C PHE A 89 -8.27 -22.82 -6.62
N MET A 90 -7.67 -22.40 -5.50
CA MET A 90 -8.16 -21.26 -4.72
C MET A 90 -7.34 -19.98 -4.85
N LYS A 91 -6.24 -19.96 -5.63
CA LYS A 91 -5.37 -18.77 -5.72
C LYS A 91 -6.05 -17.51 -6.27
N TYR A 92 -7.10 -17.66 -7.07
CA TYR A 92 -7.86 -16.54 -7.66
C TYR A 92 -9.00 -16.02 -6.78
N TYR A 93 -9.32 -16.73 -5.69
CA TYR A 93 -10.33 -16.32 -4.70
C TYR A 93 -9.77 -15.32 -3.68
N GLY A 94 -8.54 -14.87 -3.86
CA GLY A 94 -7.88 -13.90 -3.01
C GLY A 94 -6.64 -13.39 -3.72
N ASP A 95 -5.68 -12.93 -2.94
CA ASP A 95 -4.45 -12.31 -3.46
C ASP A 95 -3.26 -13.28 -3.63
N ALA A 96 -3.50 -14.60 -3.51
CA ALA A 96 -2.43 -15.60 -3.54
C ALA A 96 -1.81 -15.81 -4.94
N HIS A 97 -2.41 -15.22 -5.97
CA HIS A 97 -1.93 -15.26 -7.35
C HIS A 97 -0.96 -14.11 -7.69
N PHE A 98 -0.94 -13.00 -6.93
CA PHE A 98 0.04 -11.92 -7.07
C PHE A 98 1.40 -12.41 -6.59
N GLN A 99 2.36 -12.51 -7.50
CA GLN A 99 3.70 -13.07 -7.23
C GLN A 99 4.64 -12.02 -6.65
N GLU A 100 4.33 -10.75 -6.88
CA GLU A 100 5.08 -9.56 -6.48
C GLU A 100 4.97 -9.34 -4.96
N ILE A 101 3.94 -9.90 -4.31
CA ILE A 101 3.71 -9.74 -2.88
C ILE A 101 4.67 -10.65 -2.09
N PRO A 102 5.61 -10.09 -1.31
CA PRO A 102 6.54 -10.89 -0.52
C PRO A 102 5.82 -11.58 0.64
N ARG A 103 5.80 -12.92 0.65
CA ARG A 103 5.13 -13.72 1.68
C ARG A 103 6.10 -14.27 2.74
N LYS A 104 6.81 -13.40 3.46
CA LYS A 104 7.78 -13.78 4.52
C LYS A 104 7.50 -13.06 5.84
N LYS A 105 8.11 -13.53 6.93
CA LYS A 105 8.01 -12.90 8.26
C LYS A 105 8.47 -11.43 8.19
N GLY A 106 7.71 -10.53 8.82
CA GLY A 106 7.99 -9.09 8.80
C GLY A 106 7.69 -8.40 7.47
N CYS A 107 7.15 -9.12 6.48
CA CYS A 107 6.59 -8.51 5.27
C CYS A 107 5.08 -8.61 5.32
N PHE A 108 4.44 -7.44 5.33
CA PHE A 108 3.00 -7.28 5.37
C PHE A 108 2.55 -6.56 4.12
N HIS A 109 1.34 -6.86 3.68
CA HIS A 109 0.67 -6.15 2.61
C HIS A 109 -0.78 -5.92 3.02
N SER A 110 -1.36 -4.84 2.51
CA SER A 110 -2.71 -4.41 2.83
C SER A 110 -3.36 -3.82 1.59
N TRP A 111 -4.67 -3.93 1.49
CA TRP A 111 -5.44 -3.43 0.35
C TRP A 111 -6.23 -2.19 0.75
N THR A 112 -6.19 -1.15 -0.09
CA THR A 112 -6.88 0.14 0.06
C THR A 112 -6.43 0.98 1.27
N TYR A 113 -6.29 0.41 2.47
CA TYR A 113 -5.86 1.13 3.67
C TYR A 113 -5.12 0.22 4.65
N SER A 114 -4.37 0.83 5.56
CA SER A 114 -3.65 0.19 6.66
C SER A 114 -3.50 1.19 7.79
N TYR A 115 -3.24 0.70 8.99
CA TYR A 115 -2.79 1.57 10.07
C TYR A 115 -1.79 0.86 10.96
N VAL A 116 -0.94 1.65 11.60
CA VAL A 116 -0.08 1.21 12.70
C VAL A 116 -0.67 1.72 13.99
N ARG A 117 -1.00 0.79 14.89
CA ARG A 117 -1.57 1.07 16.20
C ARG A 117 -0.48 1.00 17.28
N PRO A 118 -0.16 2.13 17.94
CA PRO A 118 0.67 2.10 19.14
C PRO A 118 -0.12 1.55 20.34
N GLN A 119 0.59 1.19 21.41
CA GLN A 119 -0.07 0.80 22.67
C GLN A 119 -0.88 1.95 23.28
N THR A 120 -0.42 3.19 23.09
CA THR A 120 -1.07 4.40 23.59
C THR A 120 -0.95 5.52 22.56
N GLY A 121 -1.96 6.39 22.48
CA GLY A 121 -1.95 7.55 21.59
C GLY A 121 -2.66 7.32 20.27
N HIS A 122 -2.26 8.06 19.24
CA HIS A 122 -2.95 8.09 17.95
C HIS A 122 -2.46 7.00 16.99
N LEU A 123 -3.38 6.47 16.18
CA LEU A 123 -3.07 5.58 15.07
C LEU A 123 -2.30 6.34 13.98
N PHE A 124 -1.30 5.71 13.38
CA PHE A 124 -0.74 6.16 12.12
C PHE A 124 -1.53 5.52 10.98
N PHE A 125 -2.35 6.30 10.30
CA PHE A 125 -3.26 5.81 9.26
C PHE A 125 -2.73 6.10 7.85
N LEU A 126 -2.91 5.14 6.95
CA LEU A 126 -2.60 5.23 5.54
C LEU A 126 -3.77 4.65 4.75
N GLY A 127 -4.24 5.36 3.73
CA GLY A 127 -5.27 4.84 2.86
C GLY A 127 -5.35 5.58 1.54
N SER A 128 -5.72 4.84 0.50
CA SER A 128 -6.15 5.46 -0.75
C SER A 128 -7.44 6.24 -0.51
N LEU A 129 -7.54 7.38 -1.16
CA LEU A 129 -8.73 8.23 -1.14
C LEU A 129 -9.64 7.98 -2.35
N ASN A 130 -9.18 7.20 -3.33
CA ASN A 130 -9.91 6.93 -4.54
C ASN A 130 -9.45 5.62 -5.18
N GLU A 131 -10.39 4.74 -5.55
CA GLU A 131 -10.08 3.50 -6.27
C GLU A 131 -10.36 3.60 -7.77
N ALA A 132 -11.15 4.59 -8.21
CA ALA A 132 -11.57 4.74 -9.60
C ALA A 132 -10.49 5.39 -10.48
N ASN A 133 -9.61 6.20 -9.88
CA ASN A 133 -8.60 6.98 -10.60
C ASN A 133 -7.16 6.58 -10.23
N GLY A 134 -7.03 5.64 -9.27
CA GLY A 134 -5.81 5.43 -8.49
C GLY A 134 -5.83 6.13 -7.14
#